data_AF-A0A0M2GWZ0-F1
#
_entry.id   AF-A0A0M2GWZ0-F1
#
_cell.length_a   1.000
_cell.length_b   1.000
_cell.length_c   1.000
_cell.angle_alpha   90.00
_cell.angle_beta   90.00
_cell.angle_gamma   90.00
#
_symmetry.space_group_name_H-M   'P 1'
#
loop_
_entity.id
_entity.type
_entity.pdbx_description
1 polymer ?
#
loop_
_entity_poly.entity_id
_entity_poly.type
_entity_poly.pdbx_seq_one_letter_code
_entity_poly.pdbx_strand_id
1 'polypeptide(L)'
;MHIAEGFLPPAHAVAWGVASAPFVVHGVRSLTREVREHPESTLLLGASGAFTFVLSALKLPSVTGSCSHPTGTGLGAILFRPPIMAVLGTITLLFQALLLAHGGLTTLGANVFSMAIVGPWAGYAVYALLRRSGAPLMVAVFCGAFVADLSTYCVTSVQLALAFPDPGSGFLGALGKFGSIFAVTQIPLAVSEGLLTVLVMRLLVQSSKGELTRLGVLLAKKQARTETEAVAR
;
A
#
# COMPACT_ATOMS: atom_id res chain seq x y z
N MET A 1 7.09 1.51 8.74
CA MET A 1 7.37 2.18 10.04
C MET A 1 6.53 3.44 10.17
N HIS A 2 5.69 3.51 11.19
CA HIS A 2 4.91 4.72 11.48
C HIS A 2 5.76 5.72 12.26
N ILE A 3 5.58 7.01 11.98
CA ILE A 3 6.11 8.08 12.81
C ILE A 3 5.23 8.19 14.06
N ALA A 4 5.83 8.09 15.24
CA ALA A 4 5.14 8.08 16.52
C ALA A 4 4.46 9.42 16.84
N GLU A 5 3.42 9.38 17.68
CA GLU A 5 2.72 10.55 18.20
C GLU A 5 3.69 11.59 18.80
N GLY A 6 3.48 12.87 18.47
CA GLY A 6 4.28 13.97 18.99
C GLY A 6 5.74 14.01 18.50
N PHE A 7 6.14 13.09 17.61
CA PHE A 7 7.52 13.03 17.13
C PHE A 7 7.84 14.11 16.10
N LEU A 8 6.86 14.66 15.37
CA LEU A 8 7.10 15.75 14.42
C LEU A 8 6.81 17.12 15.07
N PRO A 9 7.60 18.16 14.74
CA PRO A 9 7.25 19.52 15.08
C PRO A 9 5.86 19.90 14.51
N PRO A 10 5.07 20.75 15.20
CA PRO A 10 3.70 21.09 14.77
C PRO A 10 3.60 21.61 13.33
N ALA A 11 4.58 22.41 12.89
CA ALA A 11 4.61 22.94 11.52
C ALA A 11 4.74 21.81 10.48
N HIS A 12 5.61 20.83 10.71
CA HIS A 12 5.76 19.66 9.82
C HIS A 12 4.52 18.78 9.85
N ALA A 13 3.93 18.55 11.02
CA ALA A 13 2.69 17.80 11.16
C ALA A 13 1.56 18.40 10.31
N VAL A 14 1.35 19.72 10.42
CA VAL A 14 0.34 20.44 9.61
C VAL A 14 0.70 20.40 8.12
N ALA A 15 1.96 20.64 7.75
CA ALA A 15 2.39 20.62 6.36
C ALA A 15 2.11 19.26 5.68
N TRP A 16 2.40 18.15 6.35
CA TRP A 16 2.10 16.82 5.83
C TRP A 16 0.60 16.52 5.82
N GLY A 17 -0.18 17.02 6.77
CA GLY A 17 -1.63 16.97 6.73
C GLY A 17 -2.19 17.66 5.48
N VAL A 18 -1.73 18.88 5.20
CA VAL A 18 -2.12 19.64 3.99
C VAL A 18 -1.66 18.93 2.72
N ALA A 19 -0.45 18.40 2.68
CA ALA A 19 0.08 17.68 1.52
C ALA A 19 -0.71 16.39 1.21
N SER A 20 -1.20 15.70 2.25
CA SER A 20 -1.99 14.47 2.10
C SER A 20 -3.45 14.74 1.72
N ALA A 21 -4.03 15.86 2.13
CA ALA A 21 -5.46 16.15 1.99
C ALA A 21 -6.00 16.01 0.55
N PRO A 22 -5.35 16.52 -0.51
CA PRO A 22 -5.86 16.40 -1.87
C PRO A 22 -6.04 14.95 -2.33
N PHE A 23 -5.12 14.06 -1.96
CA PHE A 23 -5.15 12.65 -2.33
C PHE A 23 -6.25 11.91 -1.58
N VAL A 24 -6.43 12.21 -0.29
CA VAL A 24 -7.51 11.64 0.52
C VAL A 24 -8.86 12.12 -0.01
N VAL A 25 -9.03 13.41 -0.30
CA VAL A 25 -10.26 13.97 -0.88
C VAL A 25 -10.57 13.34 -2.24
N HIS A 26 -9.56 13.20 -3.11
CA HIS A 26 -9.70 12.50 -4.38
C HIS A 26 -10.12 11.04 -4.17
N GLY A 27 -9.48 10.35 -3.24
CA GLY A 27 -9.83 8.99 -2.86
C GLY A 27 -11.26 8.85 -2.36
N VAL A 28 -11.76 9.79 -1.54
CA VAL A 28 -13.15 9.78 -1.05
C VAL A 28 -14.12 9.93 -2.22
N ARG A 29 -13.80 10.80 -3.19
CA ARG A 29 -14.63 10.96 -4.40
C ARG A 29 -14.62 9.69 -5.26
N SER A 30 -13.45 9.09 -5.48
CA SER A 30 -13.32 7.83 -6.22
C SER A 30 -14.11 6.70 -5.54
N LEU A 31 -13.95 6.56 -4.23
CA LEU A 31 -14.67 5.58 -3.40
C LEU A 31 -16.18 5.79 -3.48
N THR A 32 -16.65 7.03 -3.31
CA THR A 32 -18.08 7.37 -3.36
C THR A 32 -18.66 7.05 -4.73
N ARG A 33 -17.92 7.32 -5.80
CA ARG A 33 -18.34 6.98 -7.17
C ARG A 33 -18.43 5.47 -7.36
N GLU A 34 -17.42 4.72 -6.93
CA GLU A 34 -17.40 3.26 -7.02
C GLU A 34 -18.60 2.62 -6.29
N VAL A 35 -18.89 3.08 -5.07
CA VAL A 35 -20.04 2.62 -4.27
C VAL A 35 -21.38 2.96 -4.93
N ARG A 36 -21.49 4.08 -5.63
CA ARG A 36 -22.71 4.47 -6.34
C ARG A 36 -22.92 3.69 -7.64
N GLU A 37 -21.85 3.45 -8.39
CA GLU A 37 -21.90 2.75 -9.68
C GLU A 37 -22.02 1.23 -9.49
N HIS A 38 -21.45 0.70 -8.40
CA HIS A 38 -21.41 -0.73 -8.08
C HIS A 38 -21.81 -0.97 -6.61
N PRO A 39 -23.08 -0.76 -6.23
CA PRO A 39 -23.53 -0.91 -4.84
C PRO A 39 -23.29 -2.32 -4.28
N GLU A 40 -23.34 -3.35 -5.12
CA GLU A 40 -22.99 -4.74 -4.79
C GLU A 40 -21.52 -4.93 -4.37
N SER A 41 -20.61 -4.06 -4.84
CA SER A 41 -19.19 -4.09 -4.52
C SER A 41 -18.86 -3.41 -3.18
N THR A 42 -19.80 -2.66 -2.60
CA THR A 42 -19.61 -1.93 -1.33
C THR A 42 -19.24 -2.87 -0.18
N LEU A 43 -19.86 -4.05 -0.14
CA LEU A 43 -19.62 -5.05 0.89
C LEU A 43 -18.22 -5.67 0.76
N LEU A 44 -17.76 -5.89 -0.47
CA LEU A 44 -16.40 -6.37 -0.77
C LEU A 44 -15.35 -5.29 -0.47
N LEU A 45 -15.65 -4.03 -0.75
CA LEU A 45 -14.74 -2.92 -0.49
C LEU A 45 -14.56 -2.69 1.02
N GLY A 46 -15.66 -2.72 1.77
CA GLY A 46 -15.65 -2.64 3.23
C GLY A 46 -14.94 -3.85 3.87
N ALA A 47 -15.25 -5.07 3.41
CA ALA A 47 -14.57 -6.29 3.87
C ALA A 47 -13.06 -6.25 3.56
N SER A 48 -12.66 -5.63 2.45
CA SER A 48 -11.26 -5.49 2.11
C SER A 48 -10.54 -4.41 2.92
N GLY A 49 -11.19 -3.28 3.21
CA GLY A 49 -10.65 -2.30 4.16
C GLY A 49 -10.42 -2.95 5.53
N ALA A 50 -11.39 -3.74 6.00
CA ALA A 50 -11.27 -4.53 7.23
C ALA A 50 -10.17 -5.60 7.14
N PHE A 51 -10.06 -6.32 6.02
CA PHE A 51 -9.00 -7.31 5.80
C PHE A 51 -7.62 -6.65 5.80
N THR A 52 -7.46 -5.49 5.14
CA THR A 52 -6.21 -4.74 5.11
C THR A 52 -5.81 -4.31 6.53
N PHE A 53 -6.77 -3.79 7.32
CA PHE A 53 -6.55 -3.47 8.72
C PHE A 53 -6.14 -4.71 9.54
N VAL A 54 -6.89 -5.81 9.43
CA VAL A 54 -6.62 -7.07 10.14
C VAL A 54 -5.26 -7.65 9.75
N LEU A 55 -4.92 -7.66 8.47
CA LEU A 55 -3.61 -8.10 7.98
C LEU A 55 -2.50 -7.24 8.58
N SER A 56 -2.70 -5.92 8.65
CA SER A 56 -1.78 -5.00 9.30
C SER A 56 -1.65 -5.15 10.82
N ALA A 57 -2.56 -5.87 11.46
CA ALA A 57 -2.51 -6.20 12.88
C ALA A 57 -1.84 -7.56 13.16
N LEU A 58 -1.61 -8.39 12.13
CA LEU A 58 -0.94 -9.68 12.30
C LEU A 58 0.57 -9.47 12.49
N LYS A 59 1.10 -9.95 13.63
CA LYS A 59 2.54 -9.94 13.90
C LYS A 59 3.20 -11.06 13.09
N LEU A 60 4.10 -10.69 12.18
CA LEU A 60 4.94 -11.63 11.47
C LEU A 60 6.35 -11.64 12.08
N PRO A 61 6.95 -12.82 12.30
CA PRO A 61 8.34 -12.90 12.72
C PRO A 61 9.22 -12.34 11.59
N SER A 62 10.01 -11.30 11.88
CA SER A 62 10.99 -10.80 10.92
C SER A 62 12.28 -11.61 10.97
N VAL A 63 13.00 -11.64 9.85
CA VAL A 63 14.30 -12.33 9.69
C VAL A 63 15.36 -11.80 10.66
N THR A 64 15.20 -10.58 11.18
CA THR A 64 16.14 -9.92 12.11
C THR A 64 15.69 -9.97 13.57
N GLY A 65 14.73 -10.82 13.94
CA GLY A 65 14.26 -10.97 15.33
C GLY A 65 13.36 -9.84 15.86
N SER A 66 12.96 -8.89 15.01
CA SER A 66 11.95 -7.87 15.35
C SER A 66 10.53 -8.38 15.08
N CYS A 67 9.54 -7.87 15.83
CA CYS A 67 8.13 -8.03 15.50
C CYS A 67 7.73 -6.94 14.50
N SER A 68 7.51 -7.32 13.25
CA SER A 68 6.96 -6.42 12.22
C SER A 68 5.55 -6.86 11.85
N HIS A 69 4.76 -5.95 11.30
CA HIS A 69 3.45 -6.25 10.77
C HIS A 69 3.45 -5.90 9.28
N PRO A 70 2.80 -6.72 8.43
CA PRO A 70 2.73 -6.43 7.01
C PRO A 70 1.88 -5.18 6.80
N THR A 71 2.33 -4.27 5.95
CA THR A 71 1.67 -2.98 5.75
C THR A 71 0.42 -3.13 4.87
N GLY A 72 0.36 -4.17 4.02
CA GLY A 72 -0.73 -4.47 3.10
C GLY A 72 -0.86 -3.45 1.96
N THR A 73 0.08 -2.52 1.84
CA THR A 73 -0.01 -1.36 0.94
C THR A 73 0.00 -1.79 -0.52
N GLY A 74 0.94 -2.65 -0.90
CA GLY A 74 1.06 -3.18 -2.26
C GLY A 74 -0.12 -4.03 -2.68
N LEU A 75 -0.53 -4.98 -1.83
CA LEU A 75 -1.68 -5.85 -2.12
C LEU A 75 -2.97 -5.02 -2.26
N GLY A 76 -3.21 -4.09 -1.32
CA GLY A 76 -4.37 -3.20 -1.38
C GLY A 76 -4.37 -2.33 -2.64
N ALA A 77 -3.21 -1.79 -3.02
CA ALA A 77 -3.09 -0.98 -4.24
C ALA A 77 -3.39 -1.79 -5.51
N ILE A 78 -2.94 -3.04 -5.59
CA ILE A 78 -3.19 -3.93 -6.73
C ILE A 78 -4.68 -4.28 -6.84
N LEU A 79 -5.35 -4.52 -5.70
CA LEU A 79 -6.76 -4.94 -5.67
C LEU A 79 -7.74 -3.77 -5.83
N PHE A 80 -7.50 -2.63 -5.17
CA PHE A 80 -8.47 -1.52 -5.07
C PHE A 80 -8.03 -0.24 -5.79
N ARG A 81 -6.82 -0.24 -6.35
CA ARG A 81 -6.20 0.91 -7.00
C ARG A 81 -5.81 2.01 -6.00
N PRO A 82 -4.82 2.86 -6.35
CA PRO A 82 -4.26 3.79 -5.38
C PRO A 82 -5.22 4.87 -4.81
N PRO A 83 -6.17 5.45 -5.58
CA PRO A 83 -7.11 6.43 -5.02
C PRO A 83 -7.96 5.90 -3.87
N ILE A 84 -8.50 4.68 -4.00
CA ILE A 84 -9.32 4.06 -2.94
C ILE A 84 -8.42 3.74 -1.74
N MET A 85 -7.18 3.27 -1.98
CA MET A 85 -6.21 3.01 -0.93
C MET A 85 -5.80 4.24 -0.13
N ALA A 86 -5.83 5.45 -0.70
CA ALA A 86 -5.60 6.67 0.07
C ALA A 86 -6.61 6.82 1.21
N VAL A 87 -7.87 6.43 0.99
CA VAL A 87 -8.92 6.48 2.03
C VAL A 87 -8.84 5.29 2.96
N LEU A 88 -8.79 4.07 2.41
CA LEU A 88 -8.74 2.85 3.23
C LEU A 88 -7.49 2.85 4.11
N GLY A 89 -6.34 3.25 3.57
CA GLY A 89 -5.10 3.42 4.32
C GLY A 89 -5.20 4.50 5.40
N THR A 90 -5.86 5.63 5.14
CA THR A 90 -6.10 6.66 6.17
C THR A 90 -6.95 6.13 7.32
N ILE A 91 -8.02 5.39 7.03
CA ILE A 91 -8.87 4.78 8.05
C ILE A 91 -8.09 3.73 8.86
N THR A 92 -7.33 2.88 8.18
CA THR A 92 -6.44 1.89 8.83
C THR A 92 -5.45 2.56 9.76
N LEU A 93 -4.77 3.61 9.31
CA LEU A 93 -3.82 4.38 10.11
C LEU A 93 -4.47 5.07 11.32
N LEU A 94 -5.68 5.58 11.14
CA LEU A 94 -6.45 6.17 12.24
C LEU A 94 -6.77 5.10 13.31
N PHE A 95 -7.22 3.92 12.91
CA PHE A 95 -7.48 2.84 13.86
C PHE A 95 -6.20 2.30 14.50
N GLN A 96 -5.08 2.24 13.77
CA GLN A 96 -3.79 1.88 14.36
C GLN A 96 -3.36 2.88 15.43
N ALA A 97 -3.54 4.18 15.19
CA ALA A 97 -3.25 5.22 16.17
C ALA A 97 -4.16 5.13 17.41
N LEU A 98 -5.46 4.92 17.22
CA LEU A 98 -6.45 4.92 18.29
C LEU A 98 -6.51 3.62 19.09
N LEU A 99 -6.43 2.46 18.43
CA LEU A 99 -6.69 1.15 19.05
C LEU A 99 -5.42 0.38 19.40
N LEU A 100 -4.35 0.58 18.63
CA LEU A 100 -3.10 -0.18 18.80
C LEU A 100 -1.96 0.68 19.36
N ALA A 101 -2.22 1.96 19.64
CA ALA A 101 -1.21 2.95 20.02
C ALA A 101 0.00 2.93 19.07
N HIS A 102 -0.27 2.72 17.78
CA HIS A 102 0.75 2.56 16.75
C HIS A 102 0.66 3.70 15.73
N GLY A 103 1.72 4.50 15.65
CA GLY A 103 1.71 5.77 14.91
C GLY A 103 1.27 6.95 15.78
N GLY A 104 0.45 7.84 15.22
CA GLY A 104 -0.03 9.03 15.92
C GLY A 104 -1.12 9.79 15.15
N LEU A 105 -1.92 10.55 15.89
CA LEU A 105 -2.90 11.52 15.40
C LEU A 105 -2.20 12.78 14.86
N THR A 106 -1.22 13.34 15.57
CA THR A 106 -0.47 14.52 15.06
C THR A 106 0.37 14.17 13.84
N THR A 107 0.90 12.95 13.80
CA THR A 107 1.71 12.44 12.69
C THR A 107 0.89 11.70 11.63
N LEU A 108 -0.44 11.65 11.77
CA LEU A 108 -1.34 10.94 10.85
C LEU A 108 -1.15 11.42 9.41
N GLY A 109 -1.06 12.73 9.20
CA GLY A 109 -0.86 13.31 7.86
C GLY A 109 0.43 12.82 7.19
N ALA A 110 1.52 12.72 7.94
CA ALA A 110 2.81 12.24 7.43
C ALA A 110 2.78 10.74 7.12
N ASN A 111 2.18 9.95 8.02
CA ASN A 111 2.01 8.51 7.84
C ASN A 111 1.08 8.19 6.65
N VAL A 112 -0.01 8.95 6.48
CA VAL A 112 -0.91 8.85 5.31
C VAL A 112 -0.14 9.14 4.03
N PHE A 113 0.71 10.17 4.02
CA PHE A 113 1.49 10.52 2.84
C PHE A 113 2.40 9.39 2.39
N SER A 114 3.15 8.78 3.31
CA SER A 114 4.06 7.68 2.96
C SER A 114 3.30 6.39 2.64
N MET A 115 2.39 5.95 3.52
CA MET A 115 1.82 4.61 3.50
C MET A 115 0.52 4.47 2.71
N ALA A 116 -0.33 5.50 2.68
CA ALA A 116 -1.61 5.43 1.99
C ALA A 116 -1.57 6.10 0.61
N ILE A 117 -0.55 6.93 0.34
CA ILE A 117 -0.42 7.67 -0.92
C ILE A 117 0.80 7.18 -1.70
N VAL A 118 2.03 7.48 -1.25
CA VAL A 118 3.23 7.20 -2.06
C VAL A 118 3.45 5.71 -2.25
N GLY A 119 3.38 4.91 -1.18
CA GLY A 119 3.51 3.45 -1.26
C GLY A 119 2.57 2.82 -2.30
N PRO A 120 1.23 2.98 -2.14
CA PRO A 120 0.26 2.46 -3.09
C PRO A 120 0.45 2.93 -4.52
N TRP A 121 0.76 4.21 -4.73
CA TRP A 121 0.98 4.75 -6.07
C TRP A 121 2.24 4.17 -6.73
N ALA A 122 3.37 4.15 -6.02
CA ALA A 122 4.62 3.62 -6.53
C ALA A 122 4.52 2.11 -6.82
N GLY A 123 3.96 1.35 -5.88
CA GLY A 123 3.76 -0.09 -6.05
C GLY A 123 2.81 -0.42 -7.21
N TYR A 124 1.70 0.30 -7.33
CA TYR A 124 0.77 0.10 -8.44
C TYR A 124 1.37 0.51 -9.79
N ALA A 125 2.18 1.57 -9.84
CA ALA A 125 2.86 1.99 -11.06
C ALA A 125 3.81 0.89 -11.55
N VAL A 126 4.63 0.31 -10.66
CA VAL A 126 5.52 -0.80 -11.00
C VAL A 126 4.74 -2.05 -11.40
N TYR A 127 3.70 -2.39 -10.64
CA TYR A 127 2.79 -3.49 -11.00
C TYR A 127 2.22 -3.29 -12.42
N ALA A 128 1.62 -2.12 -12.69
CA ALA A 128 0.98 -1.83 -13.97
C ALA A 128 1.99 -1.84 -15.13
N LEU A 129 3.19 -1.28 -14.92
CA LEU A 129 4.26 -1.30 -15.92
C LEU A 129 4.66 -2.73 -16.27
N LEU A 130 4.88 -3.58 -15.26
CA LEU A 130 5.24 -4.99 -15.46
C LEU A 130 4.12 -5.79 -16.11
N ARG A 131 2.85 -5.54 -15.73
CA ARG A 131 1.70 -6.17 -16.38
C ARG A 131 1.60 -5.78 -17.86
N ARG A 132 1.88 -4.52 -18.19
CA ARG A 132 1.90 -4.02 -19.57
C ARG A 132 3.07 -4.56 -20.39
N SER A 133 4.20 -4.85 -19.77
CA SER A 133 5.35 -5.48 -20.43
C SER A 133 5.24 -7.01 -20.58
N GLY A 134 4.10 -7.60 -20.19
CA GLY A 134 3.85 -9.04 -20.29
C GLY A 134 4.48 -9.88 -19.17
N ALA A 135 4.95 -9.26 -18.08
CA ALA A 135 5.51 -10.00 -16.96
C ALA A 135 4.45 -10.92 -16.30
N PRO A 136 4.85 -12.09 -15.77
CA PRO A 136 3.96 -12.96 -15.02
C PRO A 136 3.30 -12.21 -13.86
N LEU A 137 2.01 -12.49 -13.61
CA LEU A 137 1.23 -11.81 -12.55
C LEU A 137 1.96 -11.83 -11.20
N MET A 138 2.52 -12.98 -10.82
CA MET A 138 3.20 -13.14 -9.52
C MET A 138 4.46 -12.28 -9.40
N VAL A 139 5.20 -12.10 -10.50
CA VAL A 139 6.38 -11.22 -10.52
C VAL A 139 5.95 -9.76 -10.38
N ALA A 140 4.92 -9.35 -11.13
CA ALA A 140 4.37 -8.00 -11.03
C ALA A 140 3.84 -7.68 -9.61
N VAL A 141 3.20 -8.67 -8.97
CA VAL A 141 2.67 -8.55 -7.61
C VAL A 141 3.80 -8.44 -6.58
N PHE A 142 4.83 -9.29 -6.68
CA PHE A 142 6.02 -9.20 -5.82
C PHE A 142 6.68 -7.83 -5.92
N CYS A 143 6.99 -7.39 -7.14
CA CYS A 143 7.66 -6.12 -7.37
C CYS A 143 6.79 -4.93 -6.94
N GLY A 144 5.47 -4.99 -7.16
CA GLY A 144 4.54 -3.96 -6.71
C GLY A 144 4.52 -3.82 -5.19
N ALA A 145 4.46 -4.93 -4.45
CA ALA A 145 4.53 -4.91 -2.99
C ALA A 145 5.89 -4.45 -2.46
N PHE A 146 6.98 -5.01 -2.99
CA PHE A 146 8.33 -4.63 -2.62
C PHE A 146 8.60 -3.12 -2.80
N VAL A 147 8.16 -2.55 -3.93
CA VAL A 147 8.33 -1.11 -4.21
C VAL A 147 7.39 -0.25 -3.36
N ALA A 148 6.18 -0.71 -3.07
CA ALA A 148 5.27 0.01 -2.18
C ALA A 148 5.88 0.20 -0.78
N ASP A 149 6.48 -0.85 -0.21
CA ASP A 149 7.09 -0.79 1.12
C ASP A 149 8.37 0.04 1.09
N LEU A 150 9.23 -0.15 0.09
CA LEU A 150 10.47 0.59 -0.02
C LEU A 150 10.24 2.09 -0.22
N SER A 151 9.25 2.45 -1.04
CA SER A 151 8.91 3.87 -1.27
C SER A 151 8.29 4.53 -0.03
N THR A 152 7.41 3.83 0.68
CA THR A 152 6.91 4.26 2.00
C THR A 152 8.08 4.60 2.92
N TYR A 153 9.03 3.67 2.99
CA TYR A 153 10.21 3.82 3.81
C TYR A 153 11.09 5.02 3.39
N CYS A 154 11.38 5.16 2.11
CA CYS A 154 12.15 6.30 1.59
C CYS A 154 11.48 7.63 1.95
N VAL A 155 10.16 7.72 1.80
CA VAL A 155 9.41 8.94 2.15
C VAL A 155 9.48 9.23 3.64
N THR A 156 9.29 8.23 4.50
CA THR A 156 9.43 8.43 5.95
C THR A 156 10.84 8.91 6.32
N SER A 157 11.89 8.38 5.70
CA SER A 157 13.26 8.88 5.92
C SER A 157 13.43 10.34 5.50
N VAL A 158 12.82 10.75 4.38
CA VAL A 158 12.80 12.16 3.95
C VAL A 158 12.03 13.04 4.93
N GLN A 159 10.87 12.58 5.40
CA GLN A 159 10.05 13.29 6.39
C GLN A 159 10.84 13.58 7.67
N LEU A 160 11.56 12.57 8.18
CA LEU A 160 12.39 12.72 9.37
C LEU A 160 13.62 13.57 9.11
N ALA A 161 14.28 13.44 7.97
CA ALA A 161 15.43 14.27 7.62
C ALA A 161 15.07 15.76 7.46
N LEU A 162 13.86 16.07 6.97
CA LEU A 162 13.34 17.44 6.91
C LEU A 162 12.99 18.00 8.30
N ALA A 163 12.51 17.17 9.21
CA ALA A 163 12.18 17.57 10.58
C ALA A 163 13.40 17.70 11.48
N PHE A 164 14.41 16.86 11.24
CA PHE A 164 15.61 16.73 12.05
C PHE A 164 16.88 16.73 11.18
N PRO A 165 17.25 17.88 10.57
CA PRO A 165 18.50 17.99 9.84
C PRO A 165 19.70 17.73 10.75
N ASP A 166 20.74 17.11 10.20
CA ASP A 166 21.96 16.85 10.94
C ASP A 166 22.73 18.17 11.22
N PRO A 167 23.27 18.39 12.43
CA PRO A 167 23.96 19.64 12.75
C PRO A 167 25.19 19.94 11.86
N GLY A 168 25.90 18.92 11.38
CA GLY A 168 27.10 19.10 10.56
C GLY A 168 26.85 18.94 9.06
N SER A 169 25.99 18.01 8.69
CA SER A 169 25.77 17.57 7.30
C SER A 169 24.36 17.85 6.77
N GLY A 170 23.54 18.56 7.55
CA GLY A 170 22.22 19.06 7.18
C GLY A 170 21.24 17.94 6.79
N PHE A 171 20.36 18.26 5.85
CA PHE A 171 19.33 17.34 5.35
C PHE A 171 19.93 16.05 4.77
N LEU A 172 20.97 16.14 3.94
CA LEU A 172 21.56 14.96 3.28
C LEU A 172 22.20 14.01 4.29
N GLY A 173 22.83 14.57 5.33
CA GLY A 173 23.35 13.81 6.45
C GLY A 173 22.28 13.03 7.20
N ALA A 174 21.21 13.73 7.58
CA ALA A 174 20.07 13.11 8.27
C ALA A 174 19.39 12.04 7.39
N LEU A 175 19.23 12.31 6.09
CA LEU A 175 18.66 11.36 5.15
C LEU A 175 19.50 10.09 5.04
N GLY A 176 20.83 10.21 4.98
CA GLY A 176 21.73 9.06 4.99
C GLY A 176 21.65 8.26 6.30
N LYS A 177 21.52 8.94 7.44
CA LYS A 177 21.38 8.30 8.77
C LYS A 177 20.06 7.54 8.90
N PHE A 178 18.92 8.20 8.75
CA PHE A 178 17.60 7.54 8.79
C PHE A 178 17.50 6.46 7.71
N GLY A 179 17.99 6.78 6.51
CA GLY A 179 18.04 5.93 5.32
C GLY A 179 18.89 4.66 5.46
N SER A 180 19.91 4.66 6.31
CA SER A 180 20.75 3.47 6.54
C SER A 180 20.22 2.64 7.70
N ILE A 181 19.84 3.28 8.81
CA ILE A 181 19.33 2.62 10.02
C ILE A 181 18.10 1.78 9.70
N PHE A 182 17.13 2.39 9.02
CA PHE A 182 15.90 1.69 8.71
C PHE A 182 16.10 0.66 7.58
N ALA A 183 17.03 0.85 6.63
CA ALA A 183 17.26 -0.10 5.54
C ALA A 183 17.55 -1.53 6.03
N VAL A 184 18.27 -1.66 7.16
CA VAL A 184 18.60 -2.95 7.79
C VAL A 184 17.35 -3.76 8.15
N THR A 185 16.25 -3.10 8.54
CA THR A 185 15.00 -3.75 8.94
C THR A 185 13.95 -3.73 7.84
N GLN A 186 13.89 -2.65 7.06
CA GLN A 186 12.82 -2.43 6.09
C GLN A 186 13.06 -3.18 4.77
N ILE A 187 14.30 -3.38 4.34
CA ILE A 187 14.57 -4.16 3.12
C ILE A 187 14.19 -5.64 3.33
N PRO A 188 14.62 -6.33 4.40
CA PRO A 188 14.15 -7.69 4.68
C PRO A 188 12.63 -7.77 4.79
N LEU A 189 12.00 -6.79 5.46
CA LEU A 189 10.55 -6.73 5.59
C LEU A 189 9.86 -6.62 4.22
N ALA A 190 10.31 -5.72 3.35
CA ALA A 190 9.75 -5.54 2.01
C ALA A 190 9.87 -6.81 1.15
N VAL A 191 10.96 -7.57 1.29
CA VAL A 191 11.10 -8.88 0.63
C VAL A 191 10.09 -9.88 1.20
N SER A 192 10.01 -10.00 2.53
CA SER A 192 9.06 -10.91 3.20
C SER A 192 7.61 -10.58 2.85
N GLU A 193 7.23 -9.31 2.85
CA GLU A 193 5.89 -8.85 2.50
C GLU A 193 5.60 -9.03 1.00
N GLY A 194 6.59 -8.84 0.13
CA GLY A 194 6.47 -9.18 -1.29
C GLY A 194 6.15 -10.66 -1.50
N LEU A 195 6.85 -11.57 -0.80
CA LEU A 195 6.59 -13.01 -0.86
C LEU A 195 5.22 -13.38 -0.28
N LEU A 196 4.84 -12.79 0.85
CA LEU A 196 3.53 -12.97 1.45
C LEU A 196 2.41 -12.52 0.50
N THR A 197 2.59 -11.37 -0.14
CA THR A 197 1.63 -10.81 -1.10
C THR A 197 1.47 -11.73 -2.31
N VAL A 198 2.55 -12.35 -2.79
CA VAL A 198 2.47 -13.40 -3.83
C VAL A 198 1.67 -14.60 -3.33
N LEU A 199 1.92 -15.09 -2.12
CA LEU A 199 1.18 -16.22 -1.55
C LEU A 199 -0.32 -15.91 -1.45
N VAL A 200 -0.68 -14.76 -0.89
CA VAL A 200 -2.07 -14.32 -0.78
C VAL A 200 -2.71 -14.19 -2.17
N MET A 201 -2.01 -13.60 -3.13
CA MET A 201 -2.52 -13.48 -4.50
C MET A 201 -2.74 -14.85 -5.15
N ARG A 202 -1.87 -15.84 -4.91
CA ARG A 202 -2.09 -17.22 -5.40
C ARG A 202 -3.36 -17.82 -4.81
N LEU A 203 -3.60 -17.63 -3.51
CA LEU A 203 -4.81 -18.12 -2.84
C LEU A 203 -6.06 -17.44 -3.40
N LEU A 204 -6.04 -16.12 -3.61
CA LEU A 204 -7.15 -15.39 -4.22
C LEU A 204 -7.42 -15.84 -5.67
N VAL A 205 -6.36 -16.12 -6.44
CA VAL A 205 -6.50 -16.69 -7.80
C VAL A 205 -7.11 -18.09 -7.78
N GLN A 206 -6.98 -18.85 -6.68
CA GLN A 206 -7.60 -20.17 -6.57
C GLN A 206 -9.04 -20.09 -6.08
N SER A 207 -9.32 -19.25 -5.07
CA SER A 207 -10.61 -19.20 -4.38
C SER A 207 -11.60 -18.20 -4.99
N SER A 208 -11.12 -17.12 -5.62
CA SER A 208 -11.92 -15.91 -5.92
C SER A 208 -11.64 -15.37 -7.32
N LYS A 209 -11.57 -16.25 -8.32
CA LYS A 209 -11.28 -15.87 -9.73
C LYS A 209 -12.28 -14.87 -10.30
N GLY A 210 -13.56 -15.02 -9.98
CA GLY A 210 -14.63 -14.15 -10.47
C GLY A 210 -14.39 -12.70 -10.02
N GLU A 211 -14.09 -12.52 -8.74
CA GLU A 211 -13.84 -11.24 -8.09
C GLU A 211 -12.57 -10.58 -8.64
N LEU A 212 -11.48 -11.34 -8.79
CA LEU A 212 -10.24 -10.80 -9.39
C LEU A 212 -10.41 -10.40 -10.86
N THR A 213 -11.32 -11.04 -11.58
CA THR A 213 -11.68 -10.65 -12.95
C THR A 213 -12.52 -9.37 -12.95
N ARG A 214 -13.48 -9.25 -12.02
CA ARG A 214 -14.27 -8.02 -11.82
C ARG A 214 -13.39 -6.83 -11.45
N LEU A 215 -12.40 -7.02 -10.58
CA LEU A 215 -11.42 -6.00 -10.21
C LEU A 215 -10.39 -5.69 -11.32
N GLY A 216 -10.43 -6.40 -12.45
CA GLY A 216 -9.52 -6.19 -13.58
C GLY A 216 -8.09 -6.66 -13.35
N VAL A 217 -7.83 -7.41 -12.27
CA VAL A 217 -6.51 -7.98 -11.95
C VAL A 217 -6.20 -9.14 -12.89
N LEU A 218 -7.20 -9.99 -13.15
CA LEU A 218 -7.16 -11.03 -14.17
C LEU A 218 -7.84 -10.53 -15.43
N LEU A 219 -7.20 -10.76 -16.58
CA LEU A 219 -7.85 -10.52 -17.87
C LEU A 219 -8.99 -11.53 -18.01
N ALA A 220 -10.21 -11.03 -18.25
CA ALA A 220 -11.32 -11.88 -18.66
C ALA A 220 -10.87 -12.66 -19.90
N LYS A 221 -10.94 -13.99 -19.83
CA LYS A 221 -10.67 -14.83 -20.99
C LYS A 221 -11.76 -14.48 -22.01
N LYS A 222 -11.44 -13.63 -23.01
CA LYS A 222 -12.31 -13.40 -24.17
C LYS A 222 -12.70 -14.79 -24.66
N GLN A 223 -13.99 -15.11 -24.69
CA GLN A 223 -14.48 -16.43 -25.10
C GLN A 223 -13.93 -16.75 -26.49
N ALA A 224 -12.80 -17.45 -26.54
CA ALA A 224 -12.30 -18.11 -27.74
C ALA A 224 -13.08 -19.42 -27.91
N ARG A 225 -14.40 -19.30 -28.06
CA ARG A 225 -15.31 -20.43 -28.24
C ARG A 225 -16.47 -20.10 -29.19
N THR A 226 -16.16 -19.40 -30.28
CA THR A 226 -17.18 -19.11 -31.30
C THR A 226 -16.70 -19.29 -32.75
N GLU A 227 -15.49 -19.78 -33.01
CA GLU A 227 -15.04 -19.99 -34.40
C GLU A 227 -14.59 -21.42 -34.72
N THR A 228 -14.22 -22.26 -33.74
CA THR A 228 -13.80 -23.64 -34.05
C THR A 228 -14.99 -24.61 -34.24
N GLU A 229 -16.18 -24.29 -33.73
CA GLU A 229 -17.40 -25.10 -33.98
C GLU A 229 -18.17 -24.66 -35.24
N ALA A 230 -17.84 -23.50 -35.82
CA ALA A 230 -18.44 -23.02 -37.06
C ALA A 230 -17.72 -23.51 -38.34
N VAL A 231 -16.50 -24.03 -38.22
CA VAL A 231 -15.74 -24.65 -39.33
C VAL A 231 -15.98 -26.18 -39.39
N ALA A 232 -16.67 -26.74 -38.38
CA ALA A 232 -17.00 -28.15 -38.30
C ALA A 232 -18.48 -28.46 -38.66
N ARG A 233 -19.18 -27.53 -39.30
CA ARG A 233 -20.54 -27.73 -39.84
C ARG A 233 -20.60 -27.33 -41.31
#